data_AF-A0A952BGN3-F1
#
_entry.id   AF-A0A952BGN3-F1
#
_cell.length_a   1.000
_cell.length_b   1.000
_cell.length_c   1.000
_cell.angle_alpha   90.00
_cell.angle_beta   90.00
_cell.angle_gamma   90.00
#
_symmetry.space_group_name_H-M   'P 1'
#
loop_
_entity.id
_entity.type
_entity.pdbx_description
1 polymer ?
#
loop_
_entity_poly.entity_id
_entity_poly.type
_entity_poly.pdbx_seq_one_letter_code
_entity_poly.pdbx_strand_id
1 'polypeptide(L)'
;MMGHINWGRVLLGGIVAGIIIDVGEFVLHGVVLGPEWRHAMAALGRPLQETVGNMVFYMLLGLPYGILAVWLYAAIRPRFGAGPTTALYAGFGVWLLGYLLPTLVWVPMGLFPGQLLRIALLAGLVEVLVATLAGASLYKEQAARAS
;
A
#
# COMPACT_ATOMS: atom_id res chain seq x y z
N MET A 1 1.67 -26.19 14.85
CA MET A 1 1.89 -25.17 15.90
C MET A 1 1.73 -23.80 15.25
N MET A 2 0.94 -22.90 15.84
CA MET A 2 0.84 -21.52 15.35
C MET A 2 2.21 -20.86 15.58
N GLY A 3 2.99 -20.64 14.52
CA GLY A 3 4.26 -19.93 14.62
C GLY A 3 4.04 -18.52 15.16
N HIS A 4 4.88 -18.07 16.09
CA HIS A 4 4.82 -16.70 16.58
C HIS A 4 5.25 -15.73 15.46
N ILE A 5 4.52 -14.61 15.33
CA ILE A 5 4.85 -13.56 14.37
C ILE A 5 6.21 -12.96 14.74
N ASN A 6 7.18 -13.06 13.84
CA ASN A 6 8.47 -12.40 13.97
C ASN A 6 8.35 -10.91 13.61
N TRP A 7 8.10 -10.05 14.61
CA TRP A 7 7.95 -8.62 14.39
C TRP A 7 9.18 -7.94 13.79
N GLY A 8 10.40 -8.39 14.11
CA GLY A 8 11.61 -7.86 13.48
C GLY A 8 11.63 -8.07 11.97
N ARG A 9 11.14 -9.24 11.51
CA ARG A 9 10.99 -9.55 10.09
C ARG A 9 9.80 -8.83 9.44
N VAL A 10 8.71 -8.63 10.19
CA VAL A 10 7.58 -7.80 9.73
C VAL A 10 8.04 -6.36 9.48
N LEU A 11 8.76 -5.76 10.44
CA LEU A 11 9.24 -4.39 10.30
C LEU A 11 10.27 -4.27 9.16
N LEU A 12 11.23 -5.20 9.07
CA LEU A 12 12.22 -5.19 7.98
C LEU A 12 11.56 -5.31 6.60
N GLY A 13 10.71 -6.32 6.41
CA GLY A 13 10.01 -6.50 5.13
C GLY A 13 9.03 -5.38 4.85
N GLY A 14 8.36 -4.88 5.88
CA GLY A 14 7.37 -3.82 5.82
C GLY A 14 7.95 -2.48 5.41
N ILE A 15 9.14 -2.12 5.92
CA ILE A 15 9.87 -0.93 5.51
C ILE A 15 10.27 -1.03 4.03
N VAL A 16 10.78 -2.19 3.59
CA VAL A 16 11.12 -2.39 2.17
C VAL A 16 9.89 -2.28 1.28
N ALA A 17 8.78 -2.92 1.64
CA ALA A 17 7.51 -2.77 0.93
C ALA A 17 7.03 -1.31 0.93
N GLY A 18 7.12 -0.63 2.07
CA GLY A 18 6.69 0.75 2.22
C GLY A 18 7.47 1.71 1.34
N ILE A 19 8.80 1.56 1.25
CA ILE A 19 9.63 2.36 0.34
C ILE A 19 9.23 2.15 -1.12
N ILE A 20 8.91 0.91 -1.52
CA ILE A 20 8.45 0.63 -2.89
C ILE A 20 7.13 1.36 -3.17
N ILE A 21 6.20 1.35 -2.21
CA ILE A 21 4.93 2.08 -2.29
C ILE A 21 5.21 3.58 -2.36
N ASP A 22 6.02 4.15 -1.46
CA ASP A 22 6.30 5.59 -1.42
C ASP A 22 6.92 6.09 -2.74
N VAL A 23 7.83 5.32 -3.34
CA VAL A 23 8.42 5.66 -4.65
C VAL A 23 7.35 5.60 -5.75
N GLY A 24 6.52 4.57 -5.75
CA GLY A 24 5.47 4.40 -6.74
C GLY A 24 4.38 5.48 -6.64
N GLU A 25 3.91 5.79 -5.43
CA GLU A 25 2.99 6.88 -5.11
C GLU A 25 3.56 8.24 -5.53
N PHE A 26 4.83 8.51 -5.24
CA PHE A 26 5.48 9.74 -5.67
C PHE A 26 5.48 9.89 -7.20
N VAL A 27 5.85 8.82 -7.92
CA VAL A 27 5.86 8.83 -9.39
C VAL A 27 4.44 8.96 -9.93
N LEU A 28 3.51 8.14 -9.46
CA LEU A 28 2.16 8.07 -9.97
C LEU A 28 1.36 9.34 -9.63
N HIS A 29 1.30 9.73 -8.37
CA HIS A 29 0.46 10.83 -7.92
C HIS A 29 1.15 12.19 -7.98
N GLY A 30 2.47 12.25 -7.78
CA GLY A 30 3.24 13.48 -7.87
C GLY A 30 3.57 13.88 -9.31
N VAL A 31 4.01 12.92 -10.14
CA VAL A 31 4.49 13.20 -11.49
C VAL A 31 3.44 12.91 -12.55
N VAL A 32 2.89 11.69 -12.60
CA VAL A 32 2.03 11.25 -13.71
C VAL A 32 0.63 11.85 -13.64
N LEU A 33 -0.03 11.75 -12.47
CA LEU A 33 -1.40 12.20 -12.24
C LEU A 33 -1.47 13.56 -11.52
N GLY A 34 -0.32 14.15 -11.21
CA GLY A 34 -0.23 15.40 -10.47
C GLY A 34 -1.02 16.55 -11.12
N PRO A 35 -0.90 16.79 -12.45
CA PRO A 35 -1.71 17.79 -13.13
C PRO A 35 -3.22 17.56 -12.99
N GLU A 36 -3.68 16.32 -13.15
CA GLU A 36 -5.08 15.92 -13.07
C GLU A 36 -5.63 16.12 -11.65
N TRP A 37 -4.85 15.76 -10.62
CA TRP A 37 -5.22 16.02 -9.23
C TRP A 37 -5.32 17.51 -8.92
N ARG A 38 -4.36 18.33 -9.40
CA ARG A 38 -4.42 19.79 -9.26
C ARG A 38 -5.66 20.38 -9.92
N HIS A 39 -5.97 19.96 -11.15
CA HIS A 39 -7.16 20.41 -11.87
C HIS A 39 -8.45 19.98 -11.16
N ALA A 40 -8.56 18.72 -10.76
CA ALA A 40 -9.77 18.22 -10.11
C ALA A 40 -10.01 18.91 -8.75
N MET A 41 -8.96 19.10 -7.95
CA MET A 41 -9.07 19.79 -6.67
C MET A 41 -9.36 21.29 -6.80
N ALA A 42 -8.81 21.95 -7.83
CA ALA A 42 -9.16 23.33 -8.15
C ALA A 42 -10.64 23.47 -8.56
N ALA A 43 -11.19 22.52 -9.33
CA ALA A 43 -12.60 22.51 -9.71
C ALA A 43 -13.55 22.37 -8.50
N LEU A 44 -13.08 21.74 -7.42
CA LEU A 44 -13.79 21.65 -6.14
C LEU A 44 -13.62 22.91 -5.26
N GLY A 45 -12.93 23.95 -5.74
CA GLY A 45 -12.62 25.16 -4.97
C GLY A 45 -11.62 24.92 -3.84
N ARG A 46 -10.86 23.81 -3.89
CA ARG A 46 -9.90 23.38 -2.87
C ARG A 46 -8.55 23.03 -3.50
N PRO A 47 -7.83 23.99 -4.10
CA PRO A 47 -6.56 23.71 -4.75
C PRO A 47 -5.58 23.01 -3.79
N LEU A 48 -4.80 22.07 -4.33
CA LEU A 48 -3.81 21.33 -3.54
C LEU A 48 -2.76 22.29 -2.95
N GLN A 49 -2.46 22.09 -1.67
CA GLN A 49 -1.38 22.81 -1.00
C GLN A 49 -0.08 22.03 -1.14
N GLU A 50 0.78 22.47 -2.05
CA GLU A 50 2.08 21.83 -2.34
C GLU A 50 3.17 22.33 -1.39
N THR A 51 2.99 22.06 -0.09
CA THR A 51 4.01 22.34 0.91
C THR A 51 4.96 21.15 1.07
N VAL A 52 6.21 21.43 1.48
CA VAL A 52 7.18 20.37 1.82
C VAL A 52 6.62 19.43 2.89
N GLY A 53 5.88 19.96 3.87
CA GLY A 53 5.24 19.17 4.92
C GLY A 53 4.21 18.16 4.38
N ASN A 54 3.35 18.59 3.45
CA ASN A 54 2.37 17.69 2.83
C ASN A 54 3.06 16.63 1.95
N MET A 55 4.10 17.03 1.21
CA MET A 55 4.87 16.08 0.39
C MET A 55 5.52 14.99 1.26
N VAL A 56 6.17 15.37 2.35
CA VAL A 56 6.77 14.41 3.30
C VAL A 56 5.69 13.54 3.94
N PHE A 57 4.53 14.11 4.30
CA PHE A 57 3.43 13.33 4.86
C PHE A 57 2.97 12.22 3.91
N TYR A 58 2.72 12.52 2.63
CA TYR A 58 2.33 11.52 1.65
C TYR A 58 3.42 10.47 1.40
N MET A 59 4.69 10.90 1.35
CA MET A 59 5.85 10.02 1.16
C MET A 59 6.18 9.15 2.40
N LEU A 60 5.48 9.31 3.51
CA LEU A 60 5.61 8.45 4.69
C LEU A 60 4.40 7.52 4.86
N LEU A 61 3.36 7.67 4.05
CA LEU A 61 2.16 6.83 4.14
C LEU A 61 2.37 5.44 3.55
N GLY A 62 3.33 5.23 2.66
CA GLY A 62 3.68 3.90 2.16
C GLY A 62 4.22 2.99 3.25
N LEU A 63 4.98 3.51 4.22
CA LEU A 63 5.50 2.74 5.36
C LEU A 63 4.43 1.96 6.14
N PRO A 64 3.35 2.58 6.66
CA PRO A 64 2.29 1.83 7.34
C PRO A 64 1.58 0.83 6.41
N TYR A 65 1.38 1.14 5.12
CA TYR A 65 0.83 0.18 4.17
C TYR A 65 1.73 -1.04 3.96
N GLY A 66 3.03 -0.82 3.78
CA GLY A 66 4.01 -1.90 3.63
C GLY A 66 4.11 -2.77 4.87
N ILE A 67 4.17 -2.16 6.05
CA ILE A 67 4.17 -2.89 7.34
C ILE A 67 2.88 -3.69 7.51
N LEU A 68 1.72 -3.09 7.21
CA LEU A 68 0.43 -3.76 7.28
C LEU A 68 0.37 -4.95 6.31
N ALA A 69 0.88 -4.80 5.09
CA ALA A 69 0.90 -5.87 4.08
C ALA A 69 1.76 -7.06 4.51
N VAL A 70 2.96 -6.81 5.04
CA VAL A 70 3.86 -7.89 5.51
C VAL A 70 3.34 -8.51 6.80
N TRP A 71 2.73 -7.72 7.69
CA TRP A 71 2.05 -8.25 8.87
C TRP A 71 0.87 -9.15 8.47
N LEU A 72 0.05 -8.73 7.51
CA LEU A 72 -1.08 -9.50 7.04
C LEU A 72 -0.61 -10.81 6.39
N TYR A 73 0.46 -10.76 5.57
CA TYR A 73 1.13 -11.95 5.05
C TYR A 73 1.55 -12.90 6.18
N ALA A 74 2.24 -12.39 7.20
CA ALA A 74 2.66 -13.18 8.35
C ALA A 74 1.48 -13.80 9.12
N ALA A 75 0.37 -13.06 9.26
CA ALA A 75 -0.81 -13.51 10.00
C ALA A 75 -1.58 -14.62 9.27
N ILE A 76 -1.65 -14.58 7.93
CA ILE A 76 -2.37 -15.59 7.13
C ILE A 76 -1.47 -16.77 6.73
N ARG A 77 -0.14 -16.60 6.71
CA ARG A 77 0.86 -17.62 6.35
C ARG A 77 0.65 -18.99 7.03
N PRO A 78 0.30 -19.11 8.32
CA PRO A 78 0.10 -20.42 8.94
C PRO A 78 -1.04 -21.26 8.33
N ARG A 79 -2.02 -20.61 7.68
CA ARG A 79 -3.19 -21.27 7.06
C ARG A 79 -3.03 -21.43 5.55
N PHE A 80 -2.43 -20.43 4.90
CA PHE A 80 -2.30 -20.38 3.44
C PHE A 80 -0.96 -20.94 2.93
N GLY A 81 -0.01 -21.21 3.84
CA GLY A 81 1.33 -21.63 3.51
C GLY A 81 2.26 -20.46 3.18
N ALA A 82 3.56 -20.74 3.18
CA ALA A 82 4.58 -19.78 2.78
C ALA A 82 4.67 -19.70 1.25
N GLY A 83 4.71 -18.50 0.69
CA GLY A 83 4.93 -18.34 -0.76
C GLY A 83 4.36 -17.06 -1.35
N PRO A 84 4.64 -16.82 -2.65
CA PRO A 84 4.20 -15.63 -3.37
C PRO A 84 2.68 -15.51 -3.42
N THR A 85 1.94 -16.62 -3.58
CA THR A 85 0.46 -16.60 -3.60
C THR A 85 -0.13 -16.02 -2.31
N THR A 86 0.42 -16.39 -1.15
CA THR A 86 -0.01 -15.85 0.14
C THR A 86 0.31 -14.36 0.26
N ALA A 87 1.46 -13.92 -0.27
CA ALA A 87 1.81 -12.51 -0.31
C ALA A 87 0.85 -11.71 -1.22
N LEU A 88 0.43 -12.28 -2.35
CA LEU A 88 -0.58 -11.67 -3.22
C LEU A 88 -1.93 -11.51 -2.52
N TYR A 89 -2.39 -12.51 -1.74
CA TYR A 89 -3.61 -12.36 -0.96
C TYR A 89 -3.51 -11.24 0.09
N ALA A 90 -2.38 -11.13 0.77
CA ALA A 90 -2.14 -10.06 1.73
C ALA A 90 -2.12 -8.68 1.04
N GLY A 91 -1.36 -8.54 -0.05
CA GLY A 91 -1.27 -7.29 -0.80
C GLY A 91 -2.61 -6.88 -1.39
N PHE A 92 -3.37 -7.83 -1.95
CA PHE A 92 -4.72 -7.59 -2.44
C PHE A 92 -5.67 -7.14 -1.32
N GLY A 93 -5.56 -7.74 -0.13
CA GLY A 93 -6.33 -7.31 1.04
C GLY A 93 -6.03 -5.87 1.46
N VAL A 94 -4.75 -5.48 1.47
CA VAL A 94 -4.34 -4.10 1.77
C VAL A 94 -4.81 -3.13 0.69
N TRP A 95 -4.66 -3.47 -0.60
CA TRP A 95 -5.18 -2.65 -1.69
C TRP A 95 -6.70 -2.50 -1.62
N LEU A 96 -7.44 -3.58 -1.36
CA LEU A 96 -8.89 -3.55 -1.27
C LEU A 96 -9.35 -2.56 -0.18
N LEU A 97 -8.77 -2.66 1.01
CA LEU A 97 -9.17 -1.87 2.17
C LEU A 97 -8.60 -0.44 2.17
N GLY A 98 -7.38 -0.26 1.67
CA GLY A 98 -6.67 1.03 1.68
C GLY A 98 -6.92 1.89 0.44
N TYR A 99 -7.25 1.28 -0.70
CA TYR A 99 -7.34 1.97 -1.98
C TYR A 99 -8.74 1.87 -2.57
N LEU A 100 -9.23 0.65 -2.83
CA LEU A 100 -10.47 0.45 -3.57
C LEU A 100 -11.68 0.98 -2.79
N LEU A 101 -11.92 0.48 -1.58
CA LEU A 101 -13.12 0.85 -0.82
C LEU A 101 -13.19 2.35 -0.50
N PRO A 102 -12.11 3.02 -0.04
CA PRO A 102 -12.15 4.47 0.17
C PRO A 102 -12.42 5.25 -1.12
N THR A 103 -11.83 4.85 -2.24
CA THR A 103 -12.03 5.53 -3.52
C THR A 103 -13.47 5.39 -4.03
N LEU A 104 -14.11 4.23 -3.81
CA LEU A 104 -15.50 4.02 -4.20
C LEU A 104 -16.49 4.97 -3.51
N VAL A 105 -16.14 5.51 -2.34
CA VAL A 105 -16.96 6.54 -1.65
C VAL A 105 -17.06 7.82 -2.48
N TRP A 106 -16.04 8.17 -3.26
CA TRP A 106 -16.02 9.39 -4.07
C TRP A 106 -16.79 9.27 -5.39
N VAL A 107 -17.01 8.05 -5.87
CA VAL A 107 -17.68 7.79 -7.17
C VAL A 107 -19.12 8.32 -7.20
N PRO A 108 -20.03 7.96 -6.28
CA PRO A 108 -21.40 8.48 -6.31
C PRO A 108 -21.48 9.99 -6.03
N MET A 109 -20.45 10.56 -5.39
CA MET A 109 -20.36 11.99 -5.12
C MET A 109 -19.88 12.80 -6.34
N GLY A 110 -19.39 12.14 -7.39
CA GLY A 110 -18.91 12.81 -8.60
C GLY A 110 -17.71 13.74 -8.36
N LEU A 111 -16.92 13.51 -7.29
CA LEU A 111 -15.87 14.43 -6.86
C LEU A 111 -14.70 14.51 -7.85
N PHE A 112 -14.37 13.39 -8.50
CA PHE A 112 -13.17 13.27 -9.32
C PHE A 112 -13.48 12.61 -10.67
N PRO A 113 -12.71 12.93 -11.73
CA PRO A 113 -12.85 12.28 -13.02
C PRO A 113 -12.71 10.75 -12.92
N GLY A 114 -13.66 10.00 -13.47
CA GLY A 114 -13.64 8.53 -13.39
C GLY A 114 -12.41 7.88 -14.06
N GLN A 115 -11.77 8.54 -15.02
CA GLN A 115 -10.50 8.08 -15.60
C GLN A 115 -9.34 8.21 -14.61
N LEU A 116 -9.26 9.32 -13.88
CA LEU A 116 -8.24 9.56 -12.85
C LEU A 116 -8.29 8.47 -11.77
N LEU A 117 -9.49 8.20 -11.24
CA LEU A 117 -9.68 7.17 -10.21
C LEU A 117 -9.34 5.76 -10.72
N ARG A 118 -9.72 5.42 -11.97
CA ARG A 118 -9.41 4.11 -12.55
C ARG A 118 -7.91 3.89 -12.72
N ILE A 119 -7.17 4.88 -13.22
CA ILE A 119 -5.72 4.77 -13.39
C ILE A 119 -5.05 4.62 -12.02
N ALA A 120 -5.41 5.47 -11.05
CA ALA A 120 -4.88 5.40 -9.69
C ALA A 120 -5.11 4.02 -9.05
N LEU A 121 -6.32 3.47 -9.16
CA LEU A 121 -6.65 2.17 -8.58
C LEU A 121 -5.89 1.01 -9.23
N LEU A 122 -5.79 0.99 -10.56
CA LEU A 122 -5.11 -0.10 -11.28
C LEU A 122 -3.60 -0.06 -11.05
N ALA A 123 -2.99 1.13 -11.06
CA ALA A 123 -1.57 1.28 -10.78
C ALA A 123 -1.26 0.94 -9.32
N GLY A 124 -2.04 1.45 -8.36
CA GLY A 124 -1.90 1.12 -6.95
C GLY A 124 -2.07 -0.37 -6.65
N LEU A 125 -2.92 -1.10 -7.41
CA LEU A 125 -3.02 -2.56 -7.28
C LEU A 125 -1.69 -3.23 -7.62
N VAL A 126 -1.13 -2.91 -8.78
CA VAL A 126 0.14 -3.50 -9.24
C VAL A 126 1.26 -3.17 -8.26
N GLU A 127 1.34 -1.92 -7.82
CA GLU A 127 2.34 -1.44 -6.89
C GLU A 127 2.28 -2.16 -5.54
N VAL A 128 1.13 -2.18 -4.88
CA VAL A 128 0.96 -2.82 -3.57
C VAL A 128 1.26 -4.32 -3.65
N LEU A 129 0.87 -5.00 -4.73
CA LEU A 129 1.21 -6.42 -4.93
C LEU A 129 2.72 -6.62 -5.06
N VAL A 130 3.41 -5.83 -5.89
CA VAL A 130 4.87 -5.91 -6.07
C VAL A 130 5.60 -5.61 -4.76
N ALA A 131 5.19 -4.54 -4.06
CA ALA A 131 5.75 -4.17 -2.77
C ALA A 131 5.56 -5.28 -1.73
N THR A 132 4.36 -5.88 -1.67
CA THR A 132 4.07 -6.96 -0.73
C THR A 132 4.89 -8.21 -1.03
N LEU A 133 5.07 -8.58 -2.30
CA LEU A 133 5.94 -9.69 -2.70
C LEU A 133 7.38 -9.45 -2.24
N ALA A 134 7.91 -8.25 -2.47
CA ALA A 134 9.26 -7.88 -2.05
C ALA A 134 9.41 -7.94 -0.52
N GLY A 135 8.50 -7.33 0.23
CA GLY A 135 8.53 -7.34 1.69
C GLY A 135 8.35 -8.75 2.29
N ALA A 136 7.42 -9.53 1.75
CA ALA A 136 7.17 -10.90 2.19
C ALA A 136 8.35 -11.84 1.93
N SER A 137 9.15 -11.58 0.88
CA SER A 137 10.37 -12.36 0.60
C SER A 137 11.42 -12.26 1.73
N LEU A 138 11.40 -11.15 2.48
CA LEU A 138 12.29 -10.92 3.62
C LEU A 138 11.75 -11.50 4.93
N TYR A 139 10.47 -11.93 4.94
CA TYR A 139 9.82 -12.45 6.14
C TYR A 139 10.18 -13.92 6.40
N LYS A 140 10.56 -14.21 7.64
CA LYS A 140 10.79 -15.57 8.15
C LYS A 140 10.14 -15.69 9.51
N GLU A 141 9.49 -16.82 9.76
CA GLU A 141 8.91 -17.12 11.08
C GLU A 141 9.99 -17.16 12.16
N GLN A 142 9.58 -16.86 13.40
CA GLN A 142 10.46 -17.03 14.54
C GLN A 142 10.59 -18.53 14.82
N ALA A 143 11.82 -19.03 14.89
CA ALA A 143 12.05 -20.42 15.28
C ALA A 143 11.40 -20.65 16.65
N ALA A 144 10.66 -21.75 16.80
CA ALA A 144 10.15 -22.15 18.09
C ALA A 144 11.34 -22.30 19.04
N ARG A 145 11.41 -21.49 20.10
CA ARG A 145 12.36 -21.74 21.19
C ARG A 145 11.95 -23.07 21.79
N ALA A 146 12.80 -24.09 21.66
CA ALA A 146 12.67 -25.29 22.45
C ALA A 146 12.84 -24.87 23.93
N SER A 147 11.73 -24.86 24.66
CA SER A 147 11.69 -24.76 26.12
C SER A 147 11.76 -26.15 26.73
#